data_AF-A0A8S9SAX0-F1
#
_entry.id   AF-A0A8S9SAX0-F1
#
_cell.length_a   1.000
_cell.length_b   1.000
_cell.length_c   1.000
_cell.angle_alpha   90.00
_cell.angle_beta   90.00
_cell.angle_gamma   90.00
#
_symmetry.space_group_name_H-M   'P 1'
#
loop_
_entity.id
_entity.type
_entity.pdbx_description
1 polymer ?
#
loop_
_entity_poly.entity_id
_entity_poly.type
_entity_poly.pdbx_seq_one_letter_code
_entity_poly.pdbx_strand_id
1 'polypeptide(L)'
;MVMFSATWPIDVHKLAQEFMDPNPVKIVIGSEDLAANHDVMQIVEVLDDRARDQRLIALLEKYHKSQKNRVLVFALYKVEADRLERFLQQRGWKAVSIHGNKAQSERTRSLALFKEGSCPLLVATDVAARGLDIPDVEVVINYSFPLTTEDYVHRIGRTGRAGKKGVAHTFFTQQNKGLAGELVNVLREAGQVVPTDLTKFGTHVKKKESKLYGAHFKEIAVDAPKATKITFADSDDED
;
A
#
# COMPACT_ATOMS: atom_id res chain seq x y z
N MET A 1 2.30 -13.69 -22.28
CA MET A 1 2.59 -13.44 -20.85
C MET A 1 1.45 -12.62 -20.25
N VAL A 2 1.11 -12.80 -18.97
CA VAL A 2 0.03 -12.03 -18.31
C VAL A 2 0.59 -11.37 -17.06
N MET A 3 0.32 -10.07 -16.89
CA MET A 3 0.71 -9.28 -15.71
C MET A 3 -0.54 -8.80 -14.98
N PHE A 4 -0.51 -8.82 -13.66
CA PHE A 4 -1.59 -8.31 -12.80
C PHE A 4 -1.01 -7.34 -11.79
N SER A 5 -1.62 -6.17 -11.65
CA SER A 5 -1.25 -5.20 -10.63
C SER A 5 -2.47 -4.36 -10.24
N ALA A 6 -2.53 -3.98 -8.97
CA ALA A 6 -3.51 -3.01 -8.48
C ALA A 6 -3.12 -1.56 -8.80
N THR A 7 -1.87 -1.33 -9.24
CA THR A 7 -1.33 0.00 -9.56
C THR A 7 -0.51 -0.08 -10.84
N TRP A 8 -0.62 0.91 -11.74
CA TRP A 8 0.03 0.86 -13.05
C TRP A 8 0.79 2.16 -13.41
N PRO A 9 1.85 2.51 -12.65
CA PRO A 9 2.63 3.71 -12.93
C PRO A 9 3.44 3.59 -14.24
N ILE A 10 3.77 4.72 -14.86
CA ILE A 10 4.49 4.80 -16.15
C ILE A 10 5.80 4.00 -16.15
N ASP A 11 6.54 4.01 -15.03
CA ASP A 11 7.81 3.28 -14.94
C ASP A 11 7.60 1.76 -15.04
N VAL A 12 6.52 1.23 -14.46
CA VAL A 12 6.14 -0.19 -14.58
C VAL A 12 5.69 -0.50 -16.00
N HIS A 13 4.97 0.41 -16.65
CA HIS A 13 4.55 0.24 -18.05
C HIS A 13 5.75 0.12 -18.99
N LYS A 14 6.77 0.97 -18.84
CA LYS A 14 8.00 0.90 -19.66
C LYS A 14 8.72 -0.42 -19.47
N LEU A 15 8.90 -0.84 -18.22
CA LEU A 15 9.53 -2.13 -17.93
C LEU A 15 8.72 -3.29 -18.50
N ALA A 16 7.39 -3.24 -18.36
CA ALA A 16 6.51 -4.29 -18.85
C ALA A 16 6.59 -4.43 -20.38
N GLN A 17 6.79 -3.35 -21.13
CA GLN A 17 6.96 -3.38 -22.59
C GLN A 17 8.22 -4.13 -23.04
N GLU A 18 9.26 -4.25 -22.21
CA GLU A 18 10.45 -5.03 -22.54
C GLU A 18 10.21 -6.54 -22.50
N PHE A 19 9.18 -6.98 -21.75
CA PHE A 19 8.88 -8.40 -21.55
C PHE A 19 7.59 -8.86 -22.25
N MET A 20 6.70 -7.94 -22.62
CA MET A 20 5.42 -8.24 -23.26
C MET A 20 5.51 -8.27 -24.79
N ASP A 21 4.58 -8.99 -25.42
CA ASP A 21 4.37 -8.90 -26.86
C ASP A 21 4.12 -7.44 -27.28
N PRO A 22 4.47 -7.04 -28.52
CA PRO A 22 4.34 -5.65 -28.98
C PRO A 22 2.92 -5.08 -28.89
N ASN A 23 1.89 -5.94 -28.86
CA ASN A 23 0.48 -5.57 -28.81
C ASN A 23 -0.24 -6.24 -27.62
N PRO A 24 0.02 -5.82 -26.36
CA PRO A 24 -0.67 -6.39 -25.21
C PRO A 24 -2.09 -5.82 -25.09
N VAL A 25 -3.04 -6.66 -24.68
CA VAL A 25 -4.39 -6.21 -24.32
C VAL A 25 -4.38 -5.71 -22.87
N LYS A 26 -4.60 -4.41 -22.66
CA LYS A 26 -4.73 -3.80 -21.32
C LYS A 26 -6.20 -3.77 -20.90
N ILE A 27 -6.50 -4.36 -19.75
CA ILE A 27 -7.81 -4.29 -19.12
C ILE A 27 -7.66 -3.52 -17.80
N VAL A 28 -8.40 -2.43 -17.63
CA VAL A 28 -8.44 -1.62 -16.41
C VAL A 28 -9.84 -1.74 -15.80
N ILE A 29 -9.90 -2.01 -14.51
CA ILE A 29 -11.14 -2.03 -13.74
C ILE A 29 -11.08 -0.83 -12.77
N GLY A 30 -11.94 0.18 -12.99
CA GLY A 30 -11.91 1.43 -12.22
C GLY A 30 -11.22 2.58 -12.96
N SER A 31 -10.55 3.47 -12.22
CA SER A 31 -9.75 4.59 -12.75
C SER A 31 -8.32 4.14 -13.13
N GLU A 32 -7.68 4.83 -14.08
CA GLU A 32 -6.25 4.63 -14.38
C GLU A 32 -5.33 5.22 -13.31
N ASP A 33 -5.83 6.18 -12.54
CA ASP A 33 -5.13 6.76 -11.40
C ASP A 33 -5.11 5.77 -10.22
N LEU A 34 -4.25 6.06 -9.24
CA LEU A 34 -4.14 5.28 -8.00
C LEU A 34 -5.47 5.30 -7.22
N ALA A 35 -6.38 4.39 -7.54
CA ALA A 35 -7.70 4.30 -6.93
C ALA A 35 -7.70 3.30 -5.78
N ALA A 36 -8.26 3.71 -4.65
CA ALA A 36 -8.53 2.81 -3.54
C ALA A 36 -9.84 2.04 -3.80
N ASN A 37 -9.97 0.85 -3.21
CA ASN A 37 -11.24 0.13 -3.27
C ASN A 37 -12.34 0.94 -2.55
N HIS A 38 -13.40 1.32 -3.28
CA HIS A 38 -14.52 2.12 -2.76
C HIS A 38 -15.33 1.41 -1.66
N ASP A 39 -15.23 0.08 -1.52
CA ASP A 39 -15.87 -0.68 -0.45
C ASP A 39 -15.16 -0.56 0.92
N VAL A 40 -14.01 0.11 0.96
CA VAL A 40 -13.24 0.36 2.17
C VAL A 40 -13.54 1.75 2.72
N MET A 41 -14.10 1.82 3.92
CA MET A 41 -14.22 3.07 4.68
C MET A 41 -12.83 3.48 5.18
N GLN A 42 -12.33 4.62 4.71
CA GLN A 42 -10.99 5.11 5.04
C GLN A 42 -11.10 6.24 6.07
N ILE A 43 -10.47 6.04 7.22
CA ILE A 43 -10.40 7.02 8.31
C ILE A 43 -8.93 7.35 8.52
N VAL A 44 -8.58 8.63 8.40
CA VAL A 44 -7.24 9.13 8.68
C VAL A 44 -7.30 10.02 9.92
N GLU A 45 -6.42 9.77 10.88
CA GLU A 45 -6.29 10.58 12.07
C GLU A 45 -4.88 11.15 12.15
N VAL A 46 -4.79 12.49 12.15
CA VAL A 46 -3.52 13.18 12.37
C VAL A 46 -3.27 13.23 13.87
N LEU A 47 -2.15 12.67 14.31
CA LEU A 47 -1.82 12.60 15.73
C LEU A 47 -0.31 12.61 15.98
N ASP A 48 0.06 12.94 17.22
CA ASP A 48 1.45 12.90 17.67
C ASP A 48 1.92 11.44 17.81
N ASP A 49 3.18 11.17 17.44
CA ASP A 49 3.79 9.85 17.53
C ASP A 49 3.61 9.20 18.91
N ARG A 50 3.70 10.01 19.98
CA ARG A 50 3.55 9.55 21.36
C ARG A 50 2.14 9.07 21.71
N ALA A 51 1.13 9.52 20.97
CA ALA A 51 -0.27 9.16 21.22
C ALA A 51 -0.69 7.86 20.49
N ARG A 52 0.14 7.32 19.59
CA ARG A 52 -0.19 6.14 18.76
C ARG A 52 -0.57 4.91 19.58
N ASP A 53 0.15 4.63 20.67
CA ASP A 53 -0.13 3.46 21.53
C ASP A 53 -1.49 3.54 22.21
N GLN A 54 -1.78 4.66 22.85
CA GLN A 54 -3.07 4.87 23.50
C GLN A 54 -4.19 4.83 22.47
N ARG A 55 -3.96 5.41 21.29
CA ARG A 55 -4.96 5.43 20.22
C ARG A 55 -5.21 4.03 19.66
N LEU A 56 -4.17 3.23 19.46
CA LEU A 56 -4.30 1.84 19.01
C LEU A 56 -5.19 1.04 19.95
N ILE A 57 -4.98 1.14 21.27
CA ILE A 57 -5.82 0.45 22.25
C ILE A 57 -7.29 0.89 22.15
N ALA A 58 -7.55 2.20 22.07
CA ALA A 58 -8.92 2.71 21.91
C ALA A 58 -9.60 2.20 20.61
N LEU A 59 -8.84 2.07 19.51
CA LEU A 59 -9.36 1.51 18.27
C LEU A 59 -9.61 0.00 18.38
N LEU A 60 -8.77 -0.75 19.08
CA LEU A 60 -9.00 -2.17 19.34
C LEU A 60 -10.21 -2.39 20.25
N GLU A 61 -10.42 -1.53 21.25
CA GLU A 61 -11.64 -1.53 22.06
C GLU A 61 -12.90 -1.21 21.24
N LYS A 62 -12.79 -0.36 20.22
CA LYS A 62 -13.89 -0.02 19.32
C LYS A 62 -14.19 -1.13 18.31
N TYR A 63 -13.16 -1.64 17.64
CA TYR A 63 -13.30 -2.50 16.47
C TYR A 63 -13.09 -3.98 16.77
N HIS A 64 -12.41 -4.32 17.86
CA HIS A 64 -11.92 -5.68 18.14
C HIS A 64 -12.31 -6.17 19.54
N LYS A 65 -13.25 -5.52 20.24
CA LYS A 65 -13.66 -5.86 21.61
C LYS A 65 -13.99 -7.34 21.82
N SER A 66 -14.61 -7.96 20.80
CA SER A 66 -14.99 -9.38 20.86
C SER A 66 -13.80 -10.33 20.78
N GLN A 67 -12.64 -9.86 20.30
CA GLN A 67 -11.47 -10.65 19.94
C GLN A 67 -11.80 -11.86 19.06
N LYS A 68 -12.78 -11.70 18.15
CA LYS A 68 -13.19 -12.75 17.19
C LYS A 68 -13.03 -12.34 15.74
N ASN A 69 -13.19 -11.06 15.44
CA ASN A 69 -12.98 -10.51 14.10
C ASN A 69 -11.48 -10.35 13.81
N ARG A 70 -11.07 -10.57 12.57
CA ARG A 70 -9.69 -10.42 12.13
C ARG A 70 -9.33 -8.94 11.93
N VAL A 71 -8.25 -8.54 12.57
CA VAL A 71 -7.68 -7.19 12.47
C VAL A 71 -6.22 -7.29 12.06
N LEU A 72 -5.84 -6.49 11.07
CA LEU A 72 -4.46 -6.38 10.59
C LEU A 72 -3.90 -5.01 10.92
N VAL A 73 -2.82 -4.98 11.71
CA VAL A 73 -2.10 -3.78 12.08
C VAL A 73 -0.80 -3.71 11.28
N PHE A 74 -0.62 -2.68 10.47
CA PHE A 74 0.62 -2.46 9.75
C PHE A 74 1.59 -1.57 10.54
N ALA A 75 2.80 -2.10 10.73
CA ALA A 75 3.96 -1.40 11.26
C ALA A 75 5.00 -1.21 10.15
N LEU A 76 5.78 -0.14 10.21
CA LEU A 76 6.77 0.15 9.17
C LEU A 76 8.03 -0.70 9.37
N TYR A 77 8.45 -0.86 10.62
CA TYR A 77 9.71 -1.53 10.97
C TYR A 77 9.48 -2.85 11.71
N LYS A 78 10.37 -3.82 11.46
CA LYS A 78 10.34 -5.14 12.11
C LYS A 78 10.42 -5.06 13.64
N VAL A 79 11.26 -4.15 14.17
CA VAL A 79 11.39 -3.93 15.61
C VAL A 79 10.11 -3.36 16.21
N GLU A 80 9.42 -2.49 15.46
CA GLU A 80 8.12 -1.94 15.86
C GLU A 80 7.05 -3.03 15.88
N ALA A 81 7.05 -3.94 14.91
CA ALA A 81 6.13 -5.08 14.88
C ALA A 81 6.29 -6.01 16.09
N ASP A 82 7.52 -6.41 16.44
CA ASP A 82 7.80 -7.22 17.64
C ASP A 82 7.41 -6.47 18.93
N ARG A 83 7.69 -5.16 19.00
CA ARG A 83 7.35 -4.32 20.16
C ARG A 83 5.84 -4.19 20.33
N LEU A 84 5.10 -4.04 19.23
CA LEU A 84 3.63 -3.97 19.25
C LEU A 84 3.02 -5.30 19.66
N GLU A 85 3.51 -6.44 19.15
CA GLU A 85 3.05 -7.76 19.58
C GLU A 85 3.14 -7.93 21.09
N ARG A 86 4.32 -7.67 21.69
CA ARG A 86 4.52 -7.78 23.13
C ARG A 86 3.63 -6.81 23.92
N PHE A 87 3.56 -5.55 23.47
CA PHE A 87 2.71 -4.53 24.09
C PHE A 87 1.23 -4.95 24.11
N LEU A 88 0.73 -5.47 22.99
CA LEU A 88 -0.65 -5.89 22.84
C LEU A 88 -0.95 -7.14 23.68
N GLN A 89 -0.05 -8.12 23.70
CA GLN A 89 -0.17 -9.31 24.55
C GLN A 89 -0.18 -8.96 26.04
N GLN A 90 0.69 -8.04 26.49
CA GLN A 90 0.69 -7.53 27.87
C GLN A 90 -0.62 -6.83 28.25
N ARG A 91 -1.32 -6.25 27.28
CA ARG A 91 -2.64 -5.62 27.45
C ARG A 91 -3.80 -6.62 27.28
N GLY A 92 -3.52 -7.92 27.13
CA GLY A 92 -4.54 -8.98 27.04
C GLY A 92 -5.13 -9.20 25.65
N TRP A 93 -4.52 -8.65 24.60
CA TRP A 93 -4.92 -8.89 23.22
C TRP A 93 -4.22 -10.13 22.65
N LYS A 94 -4.98 -10.98 21.96
CA LYS A 94 -4.46 -12.15 21.24
C LYS A 94 -3.78 -11.75 19.93
N ALA A 95 -2.59 -11.17 20.05
CA ALA A 95 -1.80 -10.66 18.95
C ALA A 95 -0.65 -11.59 18.56
N VAL A 96 -0.33 -11.65 17.27
CA VAL A 96 0.89 -12.26 16.73
C VAL A 96 1.52 -11.31 15.70
N SER A 97 2.83 -11.38 15.49
CA SER A 97 3.49 -10.59 14.43
C SER A 97 4.11 -11.41 13.31
N ILE A 98 4.30 -10.75 12.16
CA ILE A 98 4.98 -11.28 10.99
C ILE A 98 5.85 -10.20 10.32
N HIS A 99 7.14 -10.48 10.18
CA HIS A 99 8.12 -9.58 9.57
C HIS A 99 9.31 -10.39 9.05
N GLY A 100 10.17 -9.77 8.23
CA GLY A 100 11.29 -10.46 7.55
C GLY A 100 12.42 -10.98 8.45
N ASN A 101 12.43 -10.62 9.74
CA ASN A 101 13.38 -11.16 10.72
C ASN A 101 12.91 -12.46 11.40
N LYS A 102 11.64 -12.86 11.24
CA LYS A 102 11.16 -14.14 11.77
C LYS A 102 11.54 -15.27 10.83
N ALA A 103 11.87 -16.44 11.39
CA ALA A 103 12.12 -17.63 10.60
C ALA A 103 10.85 -18.02 9.81
N GLN A 104 11.02 -18.70 8.67
CA GLN A 104 9.88 -19.08 7.83
C GLN A 104 8.86 -19.96 8.58
N SER A 105 9.33 -20.84 9.47
CA SER A 105 8.47 -21.66 10.34
C SER A 105 7.61 -20.80 11.29
N GLU A 106 8.19 -19.76 11.88
CA GLU A 106 7.47 -18.82 12.74
C GLU A 106 6.46 -18.00 11.95
N ARG A 107 6.84 -17.53 10.74
CA ARG A 107 5.93 -16.83 9.83
C ARG A 107 4.70 -17.67 9.49
N THR A 108 4.91 -18.95 9.12
CA THR A 108 3.84 -19.89 8.82
C THR A 108 2.96 -20.15 10.05
N ARG A 109 3.56 -20.30 11.23
CA ARG A 109 2.83 -20.49 12.49
C ARG A 109 1.96 -19.28 12.85
N SER A 110 2.51 -18.07 12.82
CA SER A 110 1.75 -16.84 13.09
C SER A 110 0.59 -16.69 12.12
N LEU A 111 0.81 -16.98 10.83
CA LEU A 111 -0.24 -16.91 9.82
C LEU A 111 -1.31 -17.97 10.05
N ALA A 112 -0.94 -19.19 10.45
CA ALA A 112 -1.90 -20.25 10.79
C ALA A 112 -2.79 -19.84 11.99
N LEU A 113 -2.18 -19.36 13.07
CA LEU A 113 -2.90 -18.85 14.26
C LEU A 113 -3.88 -17.72 13.91
N PHE A 114 -3.50 -16.85 12.97
CA PHE A 114 -4.36 -15.79 12.47
C PHE A 114 -5.51 -16.32 11.61
N LYS A 115 -5.23 -17.25 10.69
CA LYS A 115 -6.22 -17.84 9.79
C LYS A 115 -7.29 -18.62 10.56
N GLU A 116 -6.90 -19.41 11.56
CA GLU A 116 -7.83 -20.20 12.39
C GLU A 116 -8.58 -19.35 13.44
N GLY A 117 -8.12 -18.12 13.70
CA GLY A 117 -8.75 -17.19 14.64
C GLY A 117 -8.31 -17.32 16.10
N SER A 118 -7.32 -18.17 16.41
CA SER A 118 -6.69 -18.26 17.73
C SER A 118 -6.02 -16.95 18.13
N CYS A 119 -5.37 -16.28 17.17
CA CYS A 119 -4.79 -14.95 17.33
C CYS A 119 -5.32 -14.03 16.23
N PRO A 120 -6.53 -13.44 16.41
CA PRO A 120 -7.21 -12.69 15.35
C PRO A 120 -6.67 -11.26 15.16
N LEU A 121 -5.59 -10.89 15.86
CA LEU A 121 -4.89 -9.62 15.68
C LEU A 121 -3.48 -9.88 15.13
N LEU A 122 -3.24 -9.52 13.87
CA LEU A 122 -1.95 -9.71 13.21
C LEU A 122 -1.24 -8.36 13.08
N VAL A 123 0.02 -8.29 13.52
CA VAL A 123 0.91 -7.14 13.29
C VAL A 123 1.89 -7.48 12.17
N ALA A 124 1.94 -6.70 11.11
CA ALA A 124 2.74 -7.02 9.92
C ALA A 124 3.56 -5.84 9.39
N THR A 125 4.70 -6.13 8.76
CA THR A 125 5.39 -5.20 7.86
C THR A 125 5.03 -5.48 6.40
N ASP A 126 5.18 -4.48 5.52
CA ASP A 126 4.85 -4.62 4.09
C ASP A 126 5.58 -5.77 3.41
N VAL A 127 6.88 -5.91 3.70
CA VAL A 127 7.73 -6.97 3.14
C VAL A 127 7.20 -8.35 3.53
N ALA A 128 6.67 -8.50 4.74
CA ALA A 128 6.12 -9.78 5.18
C ALA A 128 4.72 -10.03 4.65
N ALA A 129 3.92 -8.98 4.38
CA ALA A 129 2.57 -9.13 3.84
C ALA A 129 2.54 -9.39 2.32
N ARG A 130 3.60 -9.00 1.58
CA ARG A 130 3.72 -9.28 0.15
C ARG A 130 4.01 -10.77 -0.09
N GLY A 131 3.23 -11.41 -0.95
CA GLY A 131 3.36 -12.83 -1.30
C GLY A 131 2.79 -13.81 -0.26
N LEU A 132 2.27 -13.33 0.87
CA LEU A 132 1.49 -14.15 1.78
C LEU A 132 0.00 -14.01 1.47
N ASP A 133 -0.67 -15.16 1.40
CA ASP A 133 -2.13 -15.23 1.36
C ASP A 133 -2.69 -14.92 2.76
N ILE A 134 -2.80 -13.63 3.06
CA ILE A 134 -3.50 -13.13 4.25
C ILE A 134 -5.00 -13.12 3.90
N PRO A 135 -5.86 -13.78 4.71
CA PRO A 135 -7.29 -13.78 4.45
C PRO A 135 -7.85 -12.36 4.51
N ASP A 136 -9.00 -12.15 3.88
CA ASP A 136 -9.75 -10.90 4.01
C ASP A 136 -10.03 -10.62 5.51
N VAL A 137 -9.71 -9.39 5.92
CA VAL A 137 -9.84 -8.92 7.31
C VAL A 137 -10.96 -7.91 7.40
N GLU A 138 -11.63 -7.80 8.55
CA GLU A 138 -12.69 -6.79 8.70
C GLU A 138 -12.11 -5.38 8.92
N VAL A 139 -10.94 -5.30 9.55
CA VAL A 139 -10.31 -4.01 9.88
C VAL A 139 -8.81 -4.02 9.59
N VAL A 140 -8.35 -2.98 8.91
CA VAL A 140 -6.95 -2.65 8.71
C VAL A 140 -6.63 -1.41 9.55
N ILE A 141 -5.54 -1.47 10.33
CA ILE A 141 -5.01 -0.33 11.08
C ILE A 141 -3.59 -0.03 10.60
N ASN A 142 -3.38 1.11 9.96
CA ASN A 142 -2.04 1.60 9.65
C ASN A 142 -1.49 2.32 10.88
N TYR A 143 -0.80 1.56 11.76
CA TYR A 143 -0.16 2.12 12.94
C TYR A 143 0.99 3.07 12.57
N SER A 144 1.74 2.69 11.53
CA SER A 144 2.75 3.53 10.90
C SER A 144 2.32 3.79 9.46
N PHE A 145 2.30 5.05 9.03
CA PHE A 145 2.03 5.36 7.63
C PHE A 145 3.10 4.70 6.73
N PRO A 146 2.72 4.13 5.56
CA PRO A 146 3.68 3.52 4.65
C PRO A 146 4.64 4.55 4.02
N LEU A 147 5.67 4.05 3.34
CA LEU A 147 6.66 4.90 2.65
C LEU A 147 6.10 5.57 1.40
N THR A 148 5.03 5.02 0.83
CA THR A 148 4.41 5.49 -0.41
C THR A 148 2.89 5.42 -0.33
N THR A 149 2.21 6.25 -1.11
CA THR A 149 0.74 6.23 -1.21
C THR A 149 0.27 4.96 -1.94
N GLU A 150 1.07 4.42 -2.85
CA GLU A 150 0.83 3.11 -3.48
C GLU A 150 0.74 1.99 -2.43
N ASP A 151 1.69 1.97 -1.49
CA ASP A 151 1.68 1.00 -0.39
C ASP A 151 0.48 1.19 0.52
N TYR A 152 0.05 2.45 0.75
CA TYR A 152 -1.19 2.73 1.48
C TYR A 152 -2.39 2.03 0.84
N VAL A 153 -2.58 2.19 -0.47
CA VAL A 153 -3.67 1.55 -1.22
C VAL A 153 -3.59 0.02 -1.11
N HIS A 154 -2.40 -0.56 -1.24
CA HIS A 154 -2.20 -2.01 -1.09
C HIS A 154 -2.50 -2.55 0.32
N ARG A 155 -2.19 -1.76 1.36
CA ARG A 155 -2.47 -2.10 2.75
C ARG A 155 -3.96 -2.08 3.05
N ILE A 156 -4.66 -1.02 2.66
CA ILE A 156 -6.11 -0.93 2.91
C ILE A 156 -6.91 -1.93 2.07
N GLY A 157 -6.39 -2.33 0.90
CA GLY A 157 -6.95 -3.41 0.09
C GLY A 157 -6.83 -4.82 0.70
N ARG A 158 -6.39 -4.96 1.95
CA ARG A 158 -6.50 -6.22 2.72
C ARG A 158 -7.88 -6.43 3.33
N THR A 159 -8.70 -5.39 3.35
CA THR A 159 -10.11 -5.44 3.73
C THR A 159 -11.00 -5.06 2.54
N GLY A 160 -12.32 -5.21 2.68
CA GLY A 160 -13.30 -4.80 1.67
C GLY A 160 -13.31 -5.69 0.42
N ARG A 161 -12.94 -6.96 0.52
CA ARG A 161 -12.89 -7.87 -0.65
C ARG A 161 -14.21 -8.60 -0.86
N ALA A 162 -14.45 -9.04 -2.10
CA ALA A 162 -15.58 -9.90 -2.47
C ALA A 162 -16.96 -9.34 -2.04
N GLY A 163 -17.17 -8.03 -2.23
CA GLY A 163 -18.43 -7.34 -1.91
C GLY A 163 -18.68 -7.10 -0.42
N LYS A 164 -17.72 -7.43 0.45
CA LYS A 164 -17.77 -7.05 1.87
C LYS A 164 -17.30 -5.62 2.04
N LYS A 165 -17.86 -4.93 3.03
CA LYS A 165 -17.35 -3.62 3.47
C LYS A 165 -16.17 -3.81 4.42
N GLY A 166 -15.18 -2.94 4.29
CA GLY A 166 -13.99 -2.92 5.13
C GLY A 166 -13.80 -1.60 5.85
N VAL A 167 -13.01 -1.59 6.93
CA VAL A 167 -12.57 -0.35 7.58
C VAL A 167 -11.05 -0.28 7.57
N ALA A 168 -10.51 0.84 7.09
CA ALA A 168 -9.10 1.17 7.18
C ALA A 168 -8.91 2.41 8.05
N HIS A 169 -8.25 2.26 9.19
CA HIS A 169 -7.97 3.35 10.11
C HIS A 169 -6.46 3.65 10.11
N THR A 170 -6.08 4.90 9.87
CA THR A 170 -4.68 5.26 9.59
C THR A 170 -4.19 6.38 10.47
N PHE A 171 -3.08 6.13 11.16
CA PHE A 171 -2.36 7.15 11.89
C PHE A 171 -1.44 7.90 10.94
N PHE A 172 -1.60 9.22 10.90
CA PHE A 172 -0.77 10.12 10.12
C PHE A 172 -0.04 11.07 11.07
N THR A 173 1.27 11.19 10.91
CA THR A 173 2.10 12.01 11.80
C THR A 173 2.80 13.13 11.03
N GLN A 174 3.39 14.09 11.74
CA GLN A 174 4.19 15.17 11.16
C GLN A 174 5.29 14.65 10.21
N GLN A 175 5.86 13.47 10.51
CA GLN A 175 6.92 12.87 9.70
C GLN A 175 6.43 12.47 8.30
N ASN A 176 5.13 12.24 8.14
CA ASN A 176 4.51 11.81 6.89
C ASN A 176 4.05 12.98 6.01
N LYS A 177 4.24 14.23 6.45
CA LYS A 177 3.73 15.45 5.77
C LYS A 177 4.00 15.50 4.26
N GLY A 178 5.12 14.94 3.80
CA GLY A 178 5.48 14.92 2.38
C GLY A 178 4.52 14.11 1.49
N LEU A 179 3.74 13.19 2.08
CA LEU A 179 2.76 12.35 1.39
C LEU A 179 1.32 12.85 1.57
N ALA A 180 1.10 13.95 2.31
CA ALA A 180 -0.23 14.45 2.62
C ALA A 180 -1.03 14.82 1.36
N GLY A 181 -0.40 15.46 0.37
CA GLY A 181 -1.05 15.83 -0.88
C GLY A 181 -1.56 14.62 -1.67
N GLU A 182 -0.72 13.58 -1.82
CA GLU A 182 -1.10 12.36 -2.52
C GLU A 182 -2.21 11.60 -1.77
N LEU A 183 -2.11 11.50 -0.45
CA LEU A 183 -3.14 10.86 0.38
C LEU A 183 -4.49 11.60 0.29
N VAL A 184 -4.48 12.94 0.28
CA VAL A 184 -5.70 13.73 0.11
C VAL A 184 -6.37 13.44 -1.23
N ASN A 185 -5.59 13.26 -2.30
CA ASN A 185 -6.13 12.92 -3.61
C ASN A 185 -6.79 11.53 -3.59
N VAL A 186 -6.15 10.53 -2.98
CA VAL A 186 -6.73 9.17 -2.82
C VAL A 186 -8.03 9.22 -2.02
N LEU A 187 -8.07 9.96 -0.91
CA LEU A 187 -9.29 10.08 -0.10
C LEU A 187 -10.43 10.74 -0.87
N ARG A 188 -10.15 11.79 -1.64
CA ARG A 188 -11.16 12.50 -2.45
C ARG A 188 -11.70 11.64 -3.58
N GLU A 189 -10.80 10.94 -4.28
CA GLU A 189 -11.15 10.00 -5.35
C GLU A 189 -12.07 8.89 -4.83
N ALA A 190 -11.77 8.36 -3.65
CA ALA A 190 -12.58 7.34 -2.99
C ALA A 190 -13.85 7.88 -2.29
N GLY A 191 -14.15 9.19 -2.39
CA GLY A 191 -15.32 9.82 -1.77
C GLY A 191 -15.29 9.86 -0.24
N GLN A 192 -14.10 9.79 0.36
CA GLN A 192 -13.90 9.71 1.81
C GLN A 192 -13.79 11.11 2.44
N VAL A 193 -14.07 11.19 3.74
CA VAL A 193 -13.92 12.44 4.50
C VAL A 193 -12.44 12.74 4.69
N VAL A 194 -11.99 13.89 4.18
CA VAL A 194 -10.62 14.39 4.37
C VAL A 194 -10.53 15.13 5.71
N PRO A 195 -9.68 14.70 6.66
CA PRO A 195 -9.50 15.42 7.91
C PRO A 195 -8.92 16.82 7.68
N THR A 196 -9.47 17.83 8.37
CA THR A 196 -8.97 19.21 8.30
C THR A 196 -7.50 19.29 8.70
N ASP A 197 -7.08 18.51 9.68
CA ASP A 197 -5.68 18.48 10.13
C ASP A 197 -4.72 17.94 9.08
N LEU A 198 -5.19 17.05 8.19
CA LEU A 198 -4.37 16.54 7.09
C LEU A 198 -4.11 17.64 6.05
N THR A 199 -5.11 18.47 5.78
CA THR A 199 -4.98 19.57 4.81
C THR A 199 -4.01 20.67 5.25
N LYS A 200 -3.74 20.79 6.57
CA LYS A 200 -2.78 21.74 7.13
C LYS A 200 -1.33 21.47 6.72
N PHE A 201 -0.99 20.25 6.31
CA PHE A 201 0.36 19.91 5.83
C PHE A 201 0.68 20.41 4.42
N GLY A 202 -0.31 20.98 3.74
CA GLY A 202 -0.22 21.40 2.34
C GLY A 202 -0.61 20.27 1.39
N THR A 203 -1.42 20.60 0.40
CA THR A 203 -1.90 19.65 -0.62
C THR A 203 -0.98 19.58 -1.85
N HIS A 204 0.23 20.16 -1.77
CA HIS A 204 1.16 20.15 -2.88
C HIS A 204 1.74 18.75 -3.08
N VAL A 205 1.26 18.08 -4.11
CA VAL A 205 1.90 16.86 -4.63
C VAL A 205 3.16 17.31 -5.36
N LYS A 206 4.34 16.92 -4.87
CA LYS A 206 5.56 17.04 -5.67
C LYS A 206 5.38 16.13 -6.88
N LYS A 207 5.44 16.69 -8.10
CA LYS A 207 5.46 15.91 -9.33
C LYS A 207 6.58 14.86 -9.18
N LYS A 208 6.27 13.56 -9.27
CA LYS A 208 7.31 12.51 -9.22
C LYS A 208 8.22 12.72 -10.42
N GLU A 209 9.37 13.35 -10.22
CA GLU A 209 10.45 13.36 -11.21
C GLU A 209 10.93 11.91 -11.38
N SER A 210 10.95 11.44 -12.61
CA SER A 210 11.45 10.09 -12.92
C SER A 210 12.90 9.98 -12.43
N LYS A 211 13.20 8.95 -11.62
CA LYS A 211 14.57 8.68 -11.13
C LYS A 211 15.58 8.49 -12.27
N LEU A 212 15.14 8.19 -13.50
CA LEU A 212 16.01 8.04 -14.66
C LEU A 212 16.33 9.35 -15.40
N TYR A 213 15.45 10.37 -15.38
CA TYR A 213 15.56 11.53 -16.28
C TYR A 213 15.61 12.90 -15.59
N GLY A 214 15.36 12.98 -14.28
CA GLY A 214 15.33 14.26 -13.56
C GLY A 214 14.26 15.23 -14.11
N ALA A 215 14.41 16.53 -13.81
CA ALA A 215 13.46 17.60 -14.14
C ALA A 215 13.25 17.88 -15.65
N HIS A 216 13.93 17.16 -16.55
CA HIS A 216 13.87 17.40 -17.99
C HIS A 216 12.83 16.50 -18.67
N PHE A 217 11.56 16.68 -18.33
CA PHE A 217 10.47 16.15 -19.14
C PHE A 217 10.20 17.13 -20.29
N LYS A 218 10.76 16.88 -21.48
CA LYS A 218 10.18 17.48 -22.70
C LYS A 218 8.89 16.73 -22.98
N GLU A 219 7.75 17.40 -22.81
CA GLU A 219 6.49 16.93 -23.38
C GLU A 219 6.70 16.76 -24.89
N ILE A 220 6.73 15.51 -25.34
CA ILE A 220 6.69 15.22 -26.76
C ILE A 220 5.22 15.44 -27.15
N ALA A 221 4.96 16.54 -27.85
CA ALA A 221 3.64 16.81 -28.43
C ALA A 221 3.19 15.59 -29.26
N VAL A 222 1.89 15.35 -29.31
CA VAL A 222 1.26 14.21 -30.01
C VAL A 222 1.65 14.17 -31.51
N ASP A 223 2.10 15.32 -32.01
CA ASP A 223 2.49 15.68 -33.35
C ASP A 223 4.02 15.72 -33.57
N ALA A 224 4.82 15.24 -32.60
CA ALA A 224 6.27 15.15 -32.76
C ALA A 224 6.66 14.15 -33.87
N PRO A 225 7.71 14.44 -34.68
CA PRO A 225 8.10 13.58 -35.79
C PRO A 225 8.48 12.18 -35.29
N LYS A 226 7.88 11.14 -35.87
CA LYS A 226 8.29 9.75 -35.62
C LYS A 226 9.76 9.60 -35.99
N ALA A 227 10.56 9.10 -35.06
CA ALA A 227 11.98 8.84 -35.29
C ALA A 227 12.16 7.89 -36.48
N THR A 228 12.87 8.35 -37.51
CA THR A 228 13.18 7.55 -38.69
C THR A 228 14.28 6.56 -38.33
N LYS A 229 13.99 5.27 -38.49
CA LYS A 229 14.95 4.19 -38.24
C LYS A 229 16.09 4.30 -39.27
N ILE A 230 17.30 4.57 -38.81
CA ILE A 230 18.48 4.51 -39.69
C ILE A 230 18.81 3.02 -39.88
N THR A 231 18.62 2.53 -41.10
CA THR A 231 19.08 1.19 -41.51
C THR A 231 20.49 1.32 -42.07
N PHE A 232 21.44 0.63 -41.47
CA PHE A 232 22.75 0.41 -42.06
C PHE A 232 22.60 -0.76 -43.04
N ALA A 233 23.10 -0.60 -44.26
CA ALA A 233 23.17 -1.71 -45.22
C ALA A 233 24.28 -2.66 -44.76
N ASP A 234 23.92 -3.92 -44.55
CA ASP A 234 24.91 -5.00 -44.38
C ASP A 234 25.68 -5.13 -45.70
N SER A 235 26.96 -4.77 -45.69
CA SER A 235 27.89 -5.06 -46.77
C SER A 235 28.82 -6.18 -46.33
N ASP A 236 28.35 -7.42 -46.49
CA ASP A 236 29.19 -8.61 -46.51
C ASP A 236 28.85 -9.37 -47.79
N ASP A 237 29.62 -9.13 -48.85
CA ASP A 237 29.77 -10.03 -50.00
C ASP A 237 31.25 -10.04 -50.42
N GLU A 238 31.88 -11.17 -50.09
CA GLU A 238 32.95 -11.92 -50.76
C GLU A 238 34.21 -11.22 -51.33
N ASP A 239 35.37 -11.63 -50.78
CA ASP A 239 36.52 -12.17 -51.53
C ASP A 239 37.13 -13.35 -50.75
#